data_AF-A0A2D6GXG8-F1
#
_entry.id   AF-A0A2D6GXG8-F1
#
_cell.length_a   1.000
_cell.length_b   1.000
_cell.length_c   1.000
_cell.angle_alpha   90.00
_cell.angle_beta   90.00
_cell.angle_gamma   90.00
#
_symmetry.space_group_name_H-M   'P 1'
#
loop_
_entity.id
_entity.type
_entity.pdbx_description
1 polymer ?
#
loop_
_entity_poly.entity_id
_entity_poly.type
_entity_poly.pdbx_seq_one_letter_code
_entity_poly.pdbx_strand_id
1 'polypeptide(L)'
;MWIRLTLSILLFISILLLPWWVSGILALTLLIFRPAYEVIIAGLLIDLLYGNVETLPEMLISFTTGAAALFIVMHILRGRLIFYEYH
;
A
#
# COMPACT_ATOMS: atom_id res chain seq x y z
N MET A 1 2.33 -3.84 -18.02
CA MET A 1 1.47 -2.63 -17.93
C MET A 1 0.06 -3.00 -17.47
N TRP A 2 -0.60 -3.98 -18.11
CA TRP A 2 -1.94 -4.48 -17.75
C TRP A 2 -2.09 -4.98 -16.30
N ILE A 3 -1.15 -5.81 -15.82
CA ILE A 3 -1.17 -6.33 -14.44
C ILE A 3 -1.23 -5.24 -13.37
N ARG A 4 -0.56 -4.10 -13.58
CA ARG A 4 -0.58 -2.98 -12.63
C ARG A 4 -1.99 -2.39 -12.51
N LEU A 5 -2.63 -2.15 -13.66
CA LEU A 5 -3.95 -1.57 -13.72
C LEU A 5 -4.96 -2.49 -13.05
N THR A 6 -4.91 -3.79 -13.34
CA THR A 6 -5.79 -4.79 -12.74
C THR A 6 -5.62 -4.87 -11.22
N LEU A 7 -4.38 -4.91 -10.72
CA LEU A 7 -4.12 -4.96 -9.28
C LEU A 7 -4.53 -3.66 -8.57
N SER A 8 -4.37 -2.50 -9.21
CA SER A 8 -4.78 -1.22 -8.64
C SER A 8 -6.30 -1.10 -8.55
N ILE A 9 -7.01 -1.50 -9.61
CA ILE A 9 -8.47 -1.56 -9.59
C ILE A 9 -8.95 -2.54 -8.51
N LEU A 10 -8.34 -3.72 -8.43
CA LEU A 10 -8.68 -4.73 -7.43
C LEU A 10 -8.44 -4.22 -6.00
N LEU A 11 -7.35 -3.47 -5.77
CA LEU A 11 -7.05 -2.81 -4.51
C LEU A 11 -8.18 -1.86 -4.11
N PHE A 12 -8.57 -0.93 -4.98
CA PHE A 12 -9.63 0.04 -4.68
C PHE A 12 -11.00 -0.62 -4.47
N ILE A 13 -11.32 -1.65 -5.26
CA ILE A 13 -12.53 -2.46 -5.06
C ILE A 13 -12.49 -3.14 -3.68
N SER A 14 -11.34 -3.70 -3.30
CA SER A 14 -11.20 -4.38 -2.00
C SER A 14 -11.41 -3.44 -0.81
N ILE A 15 -10.96 -2.18 -0.91
CA ILE A 15 -11.09 -1.19 0.18
C ILE A 15 -12.57 -0.91 0.51
N LEU A 16 -13.45 -1.02 -0.49
CA LEU A 16 -14.88 -0.74 -0.34
C LEU A 16 -15.69 -1.98 0.07
N LEU A 17 -15.26 -3.17 -0.34
CA LEU A 17 -16.05 -4.40 -0.27
C LEU A 17 -15.51 -5.42 0.73
N LEU A 18 -14.22 -5.39 1.01
CA LEU A 18 -13.51 -6.40 1.80
C LEU A 18 -12.93 -5.76 3.06
N PRO A 19 -12.68 -6.54 4.11
CA PRO A 19 -12.02 -6.03 5.31
C PRO A 19 -10.63 -5.45 5.01
N TRP A 20 -10.23 -4.43 5.77
CA TRP A 20 -8.96 -3.70 5.62
C TRP A 20 -7.71 -4.59 5.53
N TRP A 21 -7.70 -5.74 6.19
CA TRP A 21 -6.57 -6.69 6.13
C TRP A 21 -6.39 -7.32 4.75
N VAL A 22 -7.47 -7.54 3.99
CA VAL A 22 -7.38 -8.02 2.60
C VAL A 22 -6.76 -6.95 1.70
N SER A 23 -7.21 -5.71 1.87
CA SER A 23 -6.66 -4.56 1.14
C SER A 23 -5.19 -4.33 1.47
N GLY A 24 -4.78 -4.56 2.72
CA GLY A 24 -3.38 -4.51 3.13
C GLY A 24 -2.50 -5.56 2.44
N ILE A 25 -2.99 -6.79 2.30
CA ILE A 25 -2.28 -7.84 1.54
C ILE A 25 -2.14 -7.42 0.08
N LEU A 26 -3.22 -6.96 -0.56
CA LEU A 26 -3.18 -6.50 -1.96
C LEU A 26 -2.22 -5.32 -2.15
N ALA A 27 -2.18 -4.39 -1.20
CA ALA A 27 -1.24 -3.26 -1.21
C ALA A 27 0.22 -3.74 -1.16
N LEU A 28 0.52 -4.71 -0.28
CA LEU A 28 1.86 -5.30 -0.18
C LEU A 28 2.25 -5.99 -1.49
N THR A 29 1.34 -6.77 -2.08
CA THR A 29 1.58 -7.45 -3.35
C THR A 29 1.87 -6.44 -4.45
N LEU A 30 1.12 -5.33 -4.51
CA LEU A 30 1.36 -4.25 -5.48
C LEU A 30 2.76 -3.66 -5.32
N LEU A 31 3.17 -3.36 -4.07
CA LEU A 31 4.50 -2.81 -3.75
C LEU A 31 5.65 -3.72 -4.20
N ILE A 32 5.51 -5.04 -4.06
CA ILE A 32 6.51 -6.03 -4.50
C ILE A 32 6.70 -5.96 -6.02
N PHE A 33 5.61 -5.88 -6.79
CA PHE A 33 5.68 -5.84 -8.24
C PHE A 33 6.23 -4.49 -8.75
N ARG A 34 5.77 -3.37 -8.16
CA ARG A 34 6.36 -2.05 -8.37
C ARG A 34 6.02 -1.08 -7.25
N PRO A 35 6.92 -0.14 -6.93
CA PRO A 35 6.56 1.01 -6.10
C PRO A 35 5.46 1.79 -6.81
N ALA A 36 4.28 1.78 -6.21
CA ALA A 36 3.08 2.41 -6.71
C ALA A 36 2.53 3.36 -5.65
N TYR A 37 2.36 4.63 -6.03
CA TYR A 37 1.77 5.67 -5.18
C TYR A 37 0.31 5.37 -4.82
N GLU A 38 -0.35 4.49 -5.58
CA GLU A 38 -1.71 3.99 -5.34
C GLU A 38 -1.85 3.37 -3.94
N VAL A 39 -0.77 2.81 -3.37
CA VAL A 39 -0.76 2.20 -2.02
C VAL A 39 -0.88 3.23 -0.91
N ILE A 40 -0.31 4.43 -1.11
CA ILE A 40 -0.42 5.52 -0.13
C ILE A 40 -1.85 6.06 -0.12
N ILE A 41 -2.44 6.25 -1.31
CA ILE A 41 -3.84 6.68 -1.46
C ILE A 41 -4.78 5.63 -0.85
N ALA A 42 -4.51 4.35 -1.10
CA ALA A 42 -5.25 3.25 -0.50
C ALA A 42 -5.15 3.22 1.03
N GLY A 43 -3.96 3.43 1.59
CA GLY A 43 -3.76 3.49 3.03
C GLY A 43 -4.56 4.62 3.68
N LEU A 44 -4.58 5.80 3.04
CA LEU A 44 -5.35 6.95 3.50
C LEU A 44 -6.87 6.67 3.44
N LEU A 45 -7.34 6.01 2.38
CA LEU A 45 -8.75 5.59 2.28
C LEU A 45 -9.13 4.55 3.34
N ILE A 46 -8.23 3.61 3.64
CA ILE A 46 -8.46 2.61 4.70
C ILE A 46 -8.56 3.30 6.06
N ASP A 47 -7.63 4.20 6.38
CA ASP A 47 -7.66 4.97 7.62
C ASP A 47 -8.93 5.83 7.73
N LEU A 48 -9.43 6.38 6.62
CA LEU A 48 -10.67 7.16 6.60
C LEU A 48 -11.93 6.30 6.77
N LEU A 49 -11.98 5.12 6.14
CA LEU A 49 -13.16 4.26 6.11
C LEU A 49 -13.26 3.34 7.34
N TYR A 50 -12.13 2.89 7.86
CA TYR A 50 -12.04 1.95 8.98
C TYR A 50 -11.54 2.60 10.27
N GLY A 51 -11.05 3.84 10.21
CA GLY A 51 -10.64 4.60 11.38
C GLY A 51 -11.83 4.94 12.27
N ASN A 52 -11.63 4.79 13.58
CA ASN A 52 -12.67 5.09 14.56
C ASN A 52 -12.80 6.62 14.74
N VAL A 53 -14.04 7.14 14.68
CA VAL A 53 -14.32 8.59 14.66
C VAL A 53 -13.79 9.30 15.92
N GLU A 54 -13.78 8.60 17.06
CA GLU A 54 -13.33 9.15 18.34
C GLU A 54 -11.79 9.28 18.46
N THR A 55 -11.05 8.51 17.67
CA THR A 55 -9.57 8.47 17.68
C THR A 55 -8.98 8.96 16.35
N LEU A 56 -9.77 9.66 15.54
CA LEU A 56 -9.42 10.07 14.18
C LEU A 56 -8.01 10.67 14.04
N PRO A 57 -7.55 11.63 14.86
CA PRO A 57 -6.23 12.21 14.64
C PRO A 57 -5.07 11.22 14.86
N GLU A 58 -5.21 10.26 15.78
CA GLU A 58 -4.17 9.28 16.08
C GLU A 58 -4.24 8.05 15.16
N MET A 59 -5.44 7.63 14.76
CA MET A 59 -5.66 6.49 13.85
C MET A 59 -5.49 6.84 12.37
N LEU A 60 -5.78 8.07 11.93
CA LEU A 60 -5.65 8.51 10.52
C LEU A 60 -4.24 8.34 9.94
N ILE A 61 -3.28 8.09 10.81
CA ILE A 61 -1.87 8.05 10.51
C ILE A 61 -1.35 6.62 10.63
N SER A 62 -2.05 5.71 11.33
CA SER A 62 -1.50 4.40 11.70
C SER A 62 -1.28 3.47 10.51
N PHE A 63 -2.28 3.29 9.65
CA PHE A 63 -2.14 2.42 8.47
C PHE A 63 -1.39 3.14 7.34
N THR A 64 -1.64 4.44 7.16
CA THR A 64 -0.98 5.26 6.14
C THR A 64 0.52 5.39 6.39
N THR A 65 0.96 5.58 7.64
CA THR A 65 2.40 5.59 7.95
C THR A 65 3.04 4.23 7.78
N GLY A 66 2.35 3.14 8.14
CA GLY A 66 2.81 1.78 7.86
C GLY A 66 2.98 1.53 6.36
N ALA A 67 2.00 1.92 5.55
CA ALA A 67 2.05 1.82 4.10
C ALA A 67 3.16 2.68 3.49
N ALA A 68 3.35 3.91 3.98
CA ALA A 68 4.42 4.80 3.54
C ALA A 68 5.81 4.27 3.93
N ALA A 69 5.98 3.75 5.14
CA ALA A 69 7.22 3.13 5.59
C ALA A 69 7.57 1.91 4.74
N LEU A 70 6.60 1.02 4.48
CA LEU A 70 6.76 -0.12 3.58
C LEU A 70 7.13 0.31 2.16
N PHE A 71 6.49 1.36 1.63
CA PHE A 71 6.84 1.93 0.33
C PHE A 71 8.31 2.40 0.30
N ILE A 72 8.75 3.13 1.32
CA ILE A 72 10.14 3.61 1.44
C ILE A 72 11.12 2.43 1.53
N VAL A 73 10.84 1.46 2.39
CA VAL A 73 11.68 0.25 2.55
C VAL A 73 11.81 -0.50 1.23
N MET A 74 10.69 -0.74 0.53
CA MET A 74 10.69 -1.40 -0.78
C MET A 74 11.46 -0.59 -1.83
N HIS A 75 11.31 0.73 -1.82
CA HIS A 75 12.03 1.61 -2.72
C HIS A 75 13.56 1.51 -2.51
N ILE A 76 14.00 1.52 -1.25
CA ILE A 76 15.43 1.39 -0.89
C ILE A 76 15.96 -0.01 -1.22
N LEU A 77 15.23 -1.07 -0.84
CA LEU A 77 15.62 -2.46 -1.12
C LEU A 77 15.83 -2.69 -2.61
N ARG A 78 14.94 -2.14 -3.45
CA ARG A 78 15.06 -2.26 -4.91
C ARG A 78 16.26 -1.50 -5.46
N GLY A 79 16.56 -0.32 -4.94
CA GLY A 79 17.76 0.44 -5.29
C GLY A 79 19.07 -0.29 -4.93
N ARG A 80 19.03 -1.15 -3.91
CA ARG A 80 20.18 -2.00 -3.52
C ARG A 80 20.26 -3.32 -4.28
N LEU A 81 19.13 -3.87 -4.73
CA LEU A 81 19.09 -5.12 -5.53
C LEU A 81 19.68 -4.97 -6.95
N ILE A 82 19.68 -3.75 -7.52
CA ILE A 82 20.31 -3.47 -8.83
C ILE A 82 21.82 -3.72 -8.82
N PHE A 83 22.48 -3.70 -7.64
CA PHE A 83 23.91 -3.99 -7.53
C PHE A 83 24.27 -5.48 -7.61
N TYR A 84 23.30 -6.39 -7.77
CA TYR A 84 23.55 -7.84 -7.86
C TYR A 84 23.47 -8.41 -9.29
N GLU A 85 23.06 -7.61 -10.29
CA GLU A 85 22.97 -8.05 -11.70
C GLU A 85 24.28 -7.82 -12.51
N TYR A 86 25.39 -7.46 -11.85
CA TYR A 86 26.70 -7.26 -12.48
C TYR A 86 27.82 -8.07 -11.78
N HIS A 87 27.61 -9.37 -11.58
CA HIS A 87 28.71 -10.30 -11.32
C HIS A 87 28.50 -11.63 -12.03
#